data_AF-A0A378U7K2-F1
#
_entry.id   AF-A0A378U7K2-F1
#
_cell.length_a   1.000
_cell.length_b   1.000
_cell.length_c   1.000
_cell.angle_alpha   90.00
_cell.angle_beta   90.00
_cell.angle_gamma   90.00
#
_symmetry.space_group_name_H-M   'P 1'
#
loop_
_entity.id
_entity.type
_entity.pdbx_description
1 polymer ?
#
loop_
_entity_poly.entity_id
_entity_poly.type
_entity_poly.pdbx_seq_one_letter_code
_entity_poly.pdbx_strand_id
1 'polypeptide(L)' 'MAAHEQARLAEVITDGTEYRMIVVVAAAAIILTGPGRYGFDAGRGWARRPFVGSFVALVLGVAGGIAIWVFLNGGNPLG' A
#
# COMPACT_ATOMS: atom_id res chain seq x y z
N MET A 1 20.57 14.53 -19.31
CA MET A 1 19.25 13.98 -18.89
C MET A 1 19.40 12.59 -18.28
N ALA A 2 19.94 11.60 -18.99
CA ALA A 2 20.16 10.24 -18.46
C ALA A 2 20.93 10.19 -17.12
N ALA A 3 21.98 11.00 -16.95
CA ALA A 3 22.76 11.03 -15.70
C ALA A 3 21.97 11.56 -14.48
N HIS A 4 21.02 12.47 -14.67
CA HIS A 4 20.14 12.95 -13.60
C HIS A 4 19.04 11.95 -13.25
N GLU A 5 18.53 11.23 -14.24
CA GLU A 5 17.57 10.15 -14.03
C GLU A 5 18.21 8.99 -13.27
N GLN A 6 19.43 8.59 -13.64
CA GLN A 6 20.21 7.61 -12.90
C GLN A 6 20.53 8.04 -11.47
N ALA A 7 20.81 9.34 -11.24
CA ALA A 7 21.05 9.86 -9.89
C ALA A 7 19.78 9.83 -9.02
N ARG A 8 18.60 10.18 -9.56
CA ARG A 8 17.33 10.03 -8.83
C ARG A 8 17.00 8.57 -8.51
N LEU A 9 17.24 7.68 -9.47
CA LEU A 9 17.03 6.25 -9.27
C LEU A 9 18.00 5.72 -8.21
N ALA A 10 19.28 6.10 -8.25
CA ALA A 10 20.27 5.73 -7.25
C ALA A 10 19.91 6.26 -5.86
N GLU A 11 19.39 7.48 -5.73
CA GLU A 11 18.94 8.04 -4.46
C GLU A 11 17.76 7.24 -3.88
N VAL A 12 16.75 6.95 -4.70
CA VAL A 12 15.62 6.08 -4.31
C VAL A 12 16.08 4.67 -3.91
N ILE A 13 17.11 4.16 -4.60
CA ILE A 13 17.70 2.84 -4.39
C ILE A 13 18.52 2.80 -3.09
N THR A 14 19.30 3.83 -2.76
CA THR A 14 20.29 3.72 -1.68
C THR A 14 19.78 4.21 -0.31
N ASP A 15 18.64 4.92 -0.28
CA ASP A 15 18.10 5.61 0.91
C ASP A 15 17.29 4.70 1.88
N GLY A 16 17.21 3.39 1.61
CA GLY A 16 16.36 2.46 2.37
C GLY A 16 14.85 2.61 2.08
N THR A 17 14.51 3.56 1.19
CA THR A 17 13.17 3.74 0.63
C THR A 17 12.71 2.51 -0.16
N GLU A 18 13.64 1.79 -0.81
CA GLU A 18 13.37 0.54 -1.54
C GLU A 18 12.59 -0.47 -0.71
N TYR A 19 13.05 -0.74 0.52
CA TYR A 19 12.44 -1.75 1.37
C TYR A 19 11.00 -1.36 1.72
N ARG A 20 10.77 -0.08 2.03
CA ARG A 20 9.43 0.45 2.33
C ARG A 20 8.53 0.36 1.10
N MET A 21 9.03 0.73 -0.07
CA MET A 21 8.29 0.68 -1.32
C MET A 21 7.93 -0.75 -1.72
N ILE A 22 8.86 -1.71 -1.56
CA ILE A 22 8.61 -3.13 -1.85
C ILE A 22 7.46 -3.65 -1.00
N VAL A 23 7.47 -3.37 0.31
CA VAL A 23 6.40 -3.84 1.21
C VAL A 23 5.06 -3.20 0.87
N VAL A 24 5.03 -1.90 0.55
CA VAL A 24 3.80 -1.19 0.14
C VAL A 24 3.25 -1.78 -1.16
N VAL A 25 4.09 -1.97 -2.18
CA VAL A 25 3.67 -2.52 -3.47
C VAL A 25 3.23 -3.97 -3.33
N ALA A 26 3.95 -4.78 -2.56
CA ALA A 26 3.58 -6.17 -2.28
C ALA A 26 2.23 -6.25 -1.56
N ALA A 27 2.00 -5.41 -0.54
CA ALA A 27 0.72 -5.34 0.16
C ALA A 27 -0.41 -4.93 -0.78
N ALA A 28 -0.22 -3.89 -1.60
CA ALA A 28 -1.21 -3.47 -2.58
C ALA A 28 -1.51 -4.58 -3.60
N ALA A 29 -0.47 -5.24 -4.11
CA ALA A 29 -0.59 -6.36 -5.02
C ALA A 29 -1.41 -7.50 -4.41
N ILE A 30 -1.19 -7.84 -3.13
CA ILE A 30 -1.95 -8.86 -2.37
C ILE A 30 -3.41 -8.44 -2.16
N ILE A 31 -3.66 -7.18 -1.78
CA ILE A 31 -5.03 -6.67 -1.54
C ILE A 31 -5.85 -6.68 -2.84
N LEU A 32 -5.29 -6.14 -3.91
CA LEU A 32 -5.90 -6.17 -5.24
C LEU A 32 -6.03 -7.61 -5.74
N THR A 33 -5.20 -8.50 -5.19
CA THR A 33 -5.21 -9.94 -5.38
C THR A 33 -6.33 -10.66 -4.61
N GLY A 34 -6.93 -10.01 -3.63
CA GLY A 34 -7.95 -10.62 -2.80
C GLY A 34 -7.44 -11.83 -2.00
N PRO A 35 -8.33 -12.47 -1.21
CA PRO A 35 -7.99 -13.44 -0.18
C PRO A 35 -7.47 -14.80 -0.68
N GLY A 36 -7.56 -15.09 -1.98
CA GLY A 36 -7.23 -16.40 -2.54
C GLY A 36 -8.19 -17.51 -2.07
N ARG A 37 -7.80 -18.78 -2.24
CA ARG A 37 -8.65 -19.94 -1.91
C ARG A 37 -8.79 -20.17 -0.39
N TYR A 38 -7.81 -19.74 0.39
CA TYR A 38 -7.69 -20.03 1.82
C TYR A 38 -7.86 -18.81 2.73
N GLY A 39 -8.14 -17.63 2.19
CA GLY A 39 -8.39 -16.46 3.04
C GLY A 39 -9.73 -16.56 3.76
N PHE A 40 -9.78 -15.99 4.98
CA PHE A 40 -10.99 -15.95 5.81
C PHE A 40 -12.21 -15.39 5.08
N ASP A 41 -11.96 -14.41 4.22
CA ASP A 41 -12.93 -13.68 3.41
C ASP A 41 -13.11 -14.28 1.99
N ALA A 42 -12.46 -15.41 1.67
CA ALA A 42 -12.60 -16.10 0.38
C ALA A 42 -14.04 -16.54 0.06
N GLY A 43 -14.81 -16.87 1.10
CA GLY A 43 -16.24 -17.20 0.99
C GLY A 43 -17.14 -16.00 0.71
N ARG A 44 -16.68 -14.77 0.99
CA ARG A 44 -17.46 -13.54 0.76
C ARG A 44 -17.40 -13.19 -0.73
N GLY A 45 -18.55 -13.23 -1.40
CA GLY A 45 -18.67 -13.00 -2.85
C GLY A 45 -18.10 -11.68 -3.35
N TRP A 46 -17.89 -10.71 -2.45
CA TRP A 46 -17.36 -9.38 -2.75
C TRP A 46 -15.83 -9.34 -2.77
N ALA A 47 -15.16 -10.35 -2.21
CA ALA A 47 -13.70 -10.46 -2.13
C ALA A 47 -13.09 -11.33 -3.25
N ARG A 48 -13.90 -12.05 -4.03
CA ARG A 48 -13.42 -12.87 -5.16
C ARG A 48 -13.16 -11.99 -6.38
N ARG A 49 -11.93 -12.05 -6.90
CA ARG A 49 -11.38 -11.15 -7.93
C ARG A 49 -12.07 -11.12 -9.32
N PRO A 50 -11.81 -10.04 -10.12
CA PRO A 50 -11.40 -8.70 -9.71
C PRO A 50 -12.68 -7.88 -9.49
N PHE A 51 -13.12 -7.80 -8.24
CA PHE A 51 -14.37 -7.15 -7.89
C PHE A 51 -14.12 -5.96 -6.98
N VAL A 52 -15.04 -5.01 -6.99
CA VAL A 52 -14.98 -3.70 -6.31
C VAL A 52 -14.52 -3.80 -4.84
N GLY A 53 -14.80 -4.92 -4.15
CA GLY A 53 -14.43 -5.13 -2.76
C GLY A 53 -12.92 -5.06 -2.47
N SER A 54 -12.06 -5.59 -3.35
CA SER A 54 -10.60 -5.50 -3.16
C SER A 54 -10.07 -4.07 -3.27
N PHE A 55 -10.65 -3.27 -4.16
CA PHE A 55 -10.28 -1.85 -4.30
C PHE A 55 -10.74 -1.04 -3.08
N VAL A 56 -11.95 -1.28 -2.60
CA VAL A 56 -12.45 -0.65 -1.36
C VAL A 56 -11.55 -1.01 -0.17
N ALA A 57 -11.11 -2.27 -0.06
CA ALA A 57 -10.18 -2.69 0.98
C ALA A 57 -8.83 -1.94 0.91
N LEU A 58 -8.31 -1.68 -0.29
CA LEU A 58 -7.09 -0.89 -0.46
C LEU A 58 -7.28 0.55 0.05
N VAL A 59 -8.39 1.20 -0.34
CA VAL A 59 -8.71 2.56 0.10
C VAL A 59 -8.86 2.64 1.62
N LEU A 60 -9.55 1.65 2.22
CA LEU A 60 -9.71 1.56 3.67
C LEU A 60 -8.37 1.36 4.39
N GLY A 61 -7.43 0.60 3.81
CA GLY A 61 -6.08 0.45 4.36
C GLY A 61 -5.32 1.78 4.40
N VAL A 62 -5.36 2.56 3.32
CA VAL A 62 -4.75 3.89 3.26
C VAL A 62 -5.40 4.84 4.27
N ALA A 63 -6.74 4.89 4.29
CA ALA A 63 -7.49 5.72 5.23
C ALA A 63 -7.20 5.35 6.69
N GLY A 64 -7.10 4.06 7.01
CA GLY A 64 -6.75 3.56 8.32
C GLY A 64 -5.34 3.97 8.74
N GLY A 65 -4.36 3.89 7.83
CA GLY A 65 -3.00 4.37 8.08
C GLY A 65 -2.96 5.87 8.39
N ILE A 66 -3.68 6.68 7.61
CA ILE A 66 -3.82 8.12 7.86
C ILE A 66 -4.49 8.37 9.21
N ALA A 67 -5.59 7.67 9.52
CA ALA A 67 -6.30 7.84 10.78
C ALA A 67 -5.41 7.50 11.99
N ILE A 68 -4.71 6.37 11.95
CA ILE A 68 -3.73 5.99 12.98
C ILE A 68 -2.70 7.09 13.18
N TRP A 69 -2.16 7.63 12.09
CA TRP A 69 -1.19 8.70 12.19
C TRP A 69 -1.78 9.98 12.79
N VAL A 70 -2.95 10.43 12.31
CA VAL A 70 -3.64 11.63 12.84
C VAL A 70 -3.96 11.49 14.32
N PHE A 71 -4.49 10.33 14.75
CA PHE A 71 -4.99 10.17 16.12
C PHE A 71 -3.92 9.73 17.12
N LEU A 72 -2.89 9.00 16.66
CA LEU A 72 -1.92 8.35 17.55
C LEU A 72 -0.49 8.89 17.41
N ASN A 73 -0.17 9.68 16.39
CA ASN A 73 1.21 10.11 16.13
C ASN A 73 1.57 11.49 16.68
N GLY A 74 0.66 12.21 17.34
CA GLY A 74 0.94 13.47 18.06
C GLY A 74 1.41 14.66 17.20
N GLY A 75 1.72 14.46 15.92
CA GLY A 75 2.15 15.49 14.96
C GLY A 75 1.00 16.02 14.11
N ASN A 76 0.97 17.33 13.89
CA ASN A 76 -0.02 18.01 13.06
C ASN A 76 0.26 17.74 11.56
N PRO A 77 -0.71 17.22 10.78
CA PRO A 77 -0.56 17.02 9.34
C PRO A 77 -0.44 18.29 8.50
N LEU A 78 -0.93 19.40 9.05
CA LEU A 78 -1.07 20.70 8.41
C LEU A 78 -0.28 21.78 9.18
N GLY A 79 0.64 21.35 10.04
CA GLY A 79 1.49 22.20 10.86
C GLY A 79 2.75 22.61 10.14
#